data_AF-A0A2E3SHT2-F1
#
_entry.id   AF-A0A2E3SHT2-F1
#
_cell.length_a   1.000
_cell.length_b   1.000
_cell.length_c   1.000
_cell.angle_alpha   90.00
_cell.angle_beta   90.00
_cell.angle_gamma   90.00
#
_symmetry.space_group_name_H-M   'P 1'
#
loop_
_entity.id
_entity.type
_entity.pdbx_description
1 polymer ?
#
loop_
_entity_poly.entity_id
_entity_poly.type
_entity_poly.pdbx_seq_one_letter_code
_entity_poly.pdbx_strand_id
1 'polypeptide(L)'
;MNEYQKINFISNWQAKNYQINYKPCQIFSKIKSIELAYLSFSFYLTIMSCEILLNQPFKRKINLFHNFFFDKLLGVNITKINRIEINTFALSLFLVLHKLFETEEVCKFSISKLILYSTSHWSSIKNFSERKNQFAIKEIFKIWQKKSKLIRLYSKESKIDLIIDLYRSFELGISDKEIIKDNLANLSFSVSKSSKEFRFDALKHFKTTISNLE
;
A
#
# COMPACT_ATOMS: atom_id res chain seq x y z
N MET A 1 -1.46 -22.82 6.44
CA MET A 1 -0.49 -22.00 7.20
C MET A 1 -1.27 -21.07 8.11
N ASN A 2 -1.03 -21.12 9.42
CA ASN A 2 -1.72 -20.23 10.37
C ASN A 2 -1.18 -18.79 10.26
N GLU A 3 -1.88 -17.79 10.81
CA GLU A 3 -1.53 -16.38 10.60
C GLU A 3 -0.18 -15.97 11.22
N TYR A 4 0.19 -16.56 12.36
CA TYR A 4 1.51 -16.40 12.96
C TYR A 4 2.64 -16.88 12.02
N GLN A 5 2.45 -18.06 11.41
CA GLN A 5 3.36 -18.56 10.38
C GLN A 5 3.39 -17.63 9.15
N LYS A 6 2.28 -16.94 8.80
CA LYS A 6 2.25 -15.94 7.71
C LYS A 6 3.05 -14.69 8.03
N ILE A 7 2.93 -14.13 9.24
CA ILE A 7 3.69 -12.94 9.63
C ILE A 7 5.19 -13.26 9.70
N ASN A 8 5.57 -14.38 10.32
CA ASN A 8 6.97 -14.81 10.36
C ASN A 8 7.52 -15.13 8.96
N PHE A 9 6.72 -15.77 8.10
CA PHE A 9 7.09 -16.00 6.72
C PHE A 9 7.31 -14.70 5.97
N ILE A 10 6.41 -13.73 6.12
CA ILE A 10 6.49 -12.41 5.49
C ILE A 10 7.71 -11.63 5.96
N SER A 11 7.97 -11.59 7.27
CA SER A 11 9.14 -10.91 7.84
C SER A 11 10.45 -11.54 7.35
N ASN A 12 10.54 -12.88 7.38
CA ASN A 12 11.68 -13.61 6.84
C ASN A 12 11.86 -13.41 5.33
N TRP A 13 10.75 -13.34 4.59
CA TRP A 13 10.75 -13.11 3.15
C TRP A 13 11.22 -11.68 2.84
N GLN A 14 10.78 -10.68 3.61
CA GLN A 14 11.23 -9.30 3.49
C GLN A 14 12.73 -9.19 3.76
N ALA A 15 13.21 -9.78 4.87
CA ALA A 15 14.63 -9.80 5.20
C ALA A 15 15.51 -10.43 4.09
N LYS A 16 14.99 -11.44 3.38
CA LYS A 16 15.70 -12.09 2.26
C LYS A 16 15.75 -11.25 0.98
N ASN A 17 14.72 -10.43 0.74
CA ASN A 17 14.53 -9.73 -0.53
C ASN A 17 14.80 -8.21 -0.44
N TYR A 18 14.98 -7.67 0.77
CA TYR A 18 15.34 -6.27 0.97
C TYR A 18 16.84 -6.08 0.71
N GLN A 19 17.17 -5.63 -0.50
CA GLN A 19 18.55 -5.33 -0.92
C GLN A 19 18.68 -3.87 -1.35
N ILE A 20 19.86 -3.29 -1.11
CA ILE A 20 20.29 -2.05 -1.74
C ILE A 20 20.33 -2.33 -3.25
N ASN A 21 19.55 -1.60 -4.06
CA ASN A 21 19.27 -1.85 -5.48
C ASN A 21 18.27 -2.98 -5.80
N TYR A 22 17.18 -3.07 -5.02
CA TYR A 22 16.04 -3.95 -5.25
C TYR A 22 15.61 -4.00 -6.73
N LYS A 23 15.75 -5.17 -7.38
CA LYS A 23 15.16 -5.44 -8.70
C LYS A 23 13.85 -6.19 -8.50
N PRO A 24 12.69 -5.59 -8.83
CA PRO A 24 11.38 -6.21 -8.58
C PRO A 24 11.20 -7.61 -9.17
N CYS A 25 11.88 -7.95 -10.27
CA CYS A 25 11.81 -9.28 -10.86
C CYS A 25 12.45 -10.39 -10.00
N GLN A 26 13.42 -10.04 -9.13
CA GLN A 26 14.15 -11.04 -8.33
C GLN A 26 13.28 -11.68 -7.23
N ILE A 27 12.21 -11.01 -6.81
CA ILE A 27 11.27 -11.53 -5.80
C ILE A 27 10.51 -12.77 -6.29
N PHE A 28 10.52 -13.01 -7.62
CA PHE A 28 9.89 -14.17 -8.24
C PHE A 28 10.82 -15.38 -8.39
N SER A 29 12.11 -15.26 -8.03
CA SER A 29 13.17 -16.20 -8.44
C SER A 29 13.07 -17.63 -7.89
N LYS A 30 12.15 -17.93 -6.96
CA LYS A 30 11.96 -19.29 -6.38
C LYS A 30 10.51 -19.57 -6.00
N ILE A 31 9.56 -19.08 -6.79
CA ILE A 31 8.13 -19.25 -6.50
C ILE A 31 7.64 -20.62 -6.96
N LYS A 32 7.07 -21.38 -6.02
CA LYS A 32 6.59 -22.75 -6.23
C LYS A 32 5.08 -22.91 -6.08
N SER A 33 4.36 -21.82 -5.83
CA SER A 33 2.90 -21.85 -5.69
C SER A 33 2.28 -20.50 -6.04
N ILE A 34 1.05 -20.54 -6.52
CA ILE A 34 0.26 -19.35 -6.85
C ILE A 34 0.17 -18.42 -5.63
N GLU A 35 0.02 -18.99 -4.43
CA GLU A 35 0.01 -18.25 -3.17
C GLU A 35 1.27 -17.40 -2.97
N LEU A 36 2.45 -18.00 -3.20
CA LEU A 36 3.72 -17.31 -3.10
C LEU A 36 3.90 -16.24 -4.20
N ALA A 37 3.33 -16.46 -5.38
CA ALA A 37 3.27 -15.46 -6.45
C ALA A 37 2.51 -14.21 -6.00
N TYR A 38 1.31 -14.39 -5.44
CA TYR A 38 0.50 -13.29 -4.92
C TYR A 38 1.19 -12.57 -3.75
N LEU A 39 1.80 -13.31 -2.84
CA LEU A 39 2.53 -12.73 -1.71
C LEU A 39 3.71 -11.86 -2.20
N SER A 40 4.50 -12.38 -3.13
CA SER A 40 5.66 -11.68 -3.69
C SER A 40 5.26 -10.43 -4.46
N PHE A 41 4.23 -10.53 -5.32
CA PHE A 41 3.73 -9.37 -6.04
C PHE A 41 3.13 -8.31 -5.10
N SER A 42 2.44 -8.73 -4.05
CA SER A 42 1.90 -7.81 -3.04
C SER A 42 2.97 -7.08 -2.27
N PHE A 43 4.13 -7.68 -2.02
CA PHE A 43 5.27 -6.96 -1.46
C PHE A 43 5.70 -5.80 -2.37
N TYR A 44 5.81 -6.03 -3.67
CA TYR A 44 6.10 -4.97 -4.63
C TYR A 44 5.05 -3.85 -4.58
N LEU A 45 3.75 -4.19 -4.53
CA LEU A 45 2.68 -3.20 -4.37
C LEU A 45 2.81 -2.41 -3.06
N THR A 46 3.19 -3.06 -1.94
CA THR A 46 3.46 -2.38 -0.67
C THR A 46 4.60 -1.38 -0.79
N ILE A 47 5.70 -1.73 -1.47
CA ILE A 47 6.83 -0.80 -1.68
C ILE A 47 6.38 0.43 -2.47
N MET A 48 5.70 0.26 -3.60
CA MET A 48 5.16 1.38 -4.39
C MET A 48 4.20 2.26 -3.56
N SER A 49 3.37 1.63 -2.73
CA SER A 49 2.45 2.34 -1.84
C SER A 49 3.22 3.17 -0.81
N CYS A 50 4.27 2.60 -0.21
CA CYS A 50 5.14 3.30 0.71
C CYS A 50 5.89 4.45 0.04
N GLU A 51 6.31 4.33 -1.22
CA GLU A 51 6.94 5.44 -1.96
C GLU A 51 6.00 6.64 -2.13
N ILE A 52 4.71 6.41 -2.40
CA ILE A 52 3.70 7.48 -2.44
C ILE A 52 3.66 8.21 -1.09
N LEU A 53 3.70 7.47 0.02
CA LEU A 53 3.67 8.02 1.38
C LEU A 53 4.96 8.75 1.76
N LEU A 54 6.09 8.16 1.44
CA LEU A 54 7.43 8.66 1.75
C LEU A 54 7.85 9.80 0.84
N ASN A 55 7.07 10.17 -0.19
CA ASN A 55 7.33 11.33 -1.02
C ASN A 55 6.34 12.48 -0.76
N GLN A 56 5.61 12.48 0.36
CA GLN A 56 4.62 13.53 0.66
C GLN A 56 5.26 14.80 1.26
N PRO A 57 4.67 15.99 1.05
CA PRO A 57 5.24 17.25 1.53
C PRO A 57 5.10 17.46 3.05
N PHE A 58 4.13 16.81 3.71
CA PHE A 58 3.81 17.01 5.13
C PHE A 58 4.36 15.89 6.05
N LYS A 59 5.45 15.22 5.66
CA LYS A 59 6.15 14.17 6.45
C LYS A 59 6.28 14.51 7.94
N ARG A 60 6.59 15.77 8.26
CA ARG A 60 6.78 16.28 9.63
C ARG A 60 5.49 16.35 10.46
N LYS A 61 4.35 16.69 9.84
CA LYS A 61 3.03 16.71 10.53
C LYS A 61 2.49 15.30 10.74
N ILE A 62 2.93 14.39 9.89
CA ILE A 62 2.40 13.06 9.79
C ILE A 62 3.02 12.09 10.79
N ASN A 63 4.29 12.23 11.19
CA ASN A 63 4.96 11.33 12.14
C ASN A 63 4.81 9.80 11.83
N LEU A 64 4.27 9.41 10.66
CA LEU A 64 3.78 8.06 10.31
C LEU A 64 4.89 7.03 10.10
N PHE A 65 6.15 7.45 10.03
CA PHE A 65 7.27 6.52 9.83
C PHE A 65 8.36 6.62 10.91
N HIS A 66 8.28 7.58 11.84
CA HIS A 66 9.32 7.77 12.87
C HIS A 66 8.83 7.56 14.30
N ASN A 67 7.54 7.45 14.55
CA ASN A 67 7.03 7.28 15.91
C ASN A 67 6.95 5.82 16.34
N PHE A 68 8.11 5.15 16.42
CA PHE A 68 8.24 3.99 17.32
C PHE A 68 8.40 4.44 18.78
N PHE A 69 8.83 5.69 19.00
CA PHE A 69 9.15 6.24 20.34
C PHE A 69 7.98 6.95 21.03
N PHE A 70 7.01 7.50 20.29
CA PHE A 70 5.95 8.34 20.87
C PHE A 70 4.70 7.57 21.32
N ASP A 71 4.54 6.30 20.91
CA ASP A 71 3.44 5.43 21.37
C ASP A 71 3.39 5.27 22.90
N LYS A 72 4.52 5.55 23.60
CA LYS A 72 4.62 5.48 25.07
C LYS A 72 4.47 6.82 25.81
N LEU A 73 4.63 7.97 25.15
CA LEU A 73 4.88 9.25 25.85
C LEU A 73 3.78 10.29 25.72
N LEU A 74 2.89 10.20 24.74
CA LEU A 74 1.82 11.19 24.56
C LEU A 74 0.48 10.49 24.51
N GLY A 75 -0.40 10.80 25.48
CA GLY A 75 -1.80 10.37 25.54
C GLY A 75 -2.69 10.94 24.42
N VAL A 76 -2.16 11.11 23.21
CA VAL A 76 -2.94 11.34 22.01
C VAL A 76 -3.79 10.10 21.76
N ASN A 77 -5.05 10.28 21.36
CA ASN A 77 -5.99 9.19 21.06
C ASN A 77 -5.37 8.22 20.04
N ILE A 78 -4.75 7.14 20.52
CA ILE A 78 -4.04 6.11 19.73
C ILE A 78 -4.94 5.58 18.60
N THR A 79 -6.24 5.56 18.82
CA THR A 79 -7.28 5.20 17.84
C THR A 79 -7.31 6.12 16.62
N LYS A 80 -7.15 7.43 16.82
CA LYS A 80 -7.14 8.43 15.76
C LYS A 80 -5.91 8.30 14.88
N ILE A 81 -4.73 8.20 15.50
CA ILE A 81 -3.46 8.02 14.79
C ILE A 81 -3.49 6.73 13.97
N ASN A 82 -3.88 5.60 14.58
CA ASN A 82 -3.99 4.32 13.88
C ASN A 82 -4.93 4.39 12.67
N ARG A 83 -6.08 5.08 12.80
CA ARG A 83 -7.02 5.28 11.70
C ARG A 83 -6.41 6.09 10.56
N ILE A 84 -5.67 7.16 10.88
CA ILE A 84 -4.94 7.96 9.88
C ILE A 84 -3.90 7.08 9.18
N GLU A 85 -3.09 6.29 9.90
CA GLU A 85 -2.08 5.42 9.28
C GLU A 85 -2.70 4.41 8.32
N ILE A 86 -3.76 3.73 8.77
CA ILE A 86 -4.44 2.69 8.00
C ILE A 86 -5.10 3.27 6.76
N ASN A 87 -5.84 4.38 6.88
CA ASN A 87 -6.51 5.02 5.74
C ASN A 87 -5.50 5.50 4.70
N THR A 88 -4.42 6.13 5.18
CA THR A 88 -3.32 6.64 4.38
C THR A 88 -2.68 5.54 3.55
N PHE A 89 -2.34 4.41 4.19
CA PHE A 89 -1.79 3.24 3.51
C PHE A 89 -2.81 2.64 2.52
N ALA A 90 -4.06 2.47 2.93
CA ALA A 90 -5.12 1.92 2.08
C ALA A 90 -5.26 2.70 0.77
N LEU A 91 -5.39 4.03 0.86
CA LEU A 91 -5.60 4.89 -0.30
C LEU A 91 -4.38 4.96 -1.21
N SER A 92 -3.17 4.88 -0.64
CA SER A 92 -1.94 4.75 -1.42
C SER A 92 -1.89 3.42 -2.17
N LEU A 93 -2.22 2.31 -1.50
CA LEU A 93 -2.34 1.00 -2.15
C LEU A 93 -3.39 1.01 -3.27
N PHE A 94 -4.52 1.69 -3.05
CA PHE A 94 -5.58 1.79 -4.06
C PHE A 94 -5.17 2.63 -5.26
N LEU A 95 -4.34 3.65 -5.09
CA LEU A 95 -3.74 4.38 -6.21
C LEU A 95 -2.77 3.51 -7.01
N VAL A 96 -1.99 2.65 -6.35
CA VAL A 96 -1.12 1.67 -7.03
C VAL A 96 -1.96 0.62 -7.78
N LEU A 97 -3.03 0.10 -7.16
CA LEU A 97 -3.97 -0.83 -7.81
C LEU A 97 -4.71 -0.19 -8.99
N HIS A 98 -5.10 1.09 -8.87
CA HIS A 98 -5.69 1.85 -9.97
C HIS A 98 -4.72 1.94 -11.15
N LYS A 99 -3.42 2.17 -10.90
CA LYS A 99 -2.38 2.11 -11.95
C LYS A 99 -2.24 0.71 -12.54
N LEU A 100 -2.33 -0.35 -11.73
CA LEU A 100 -2.33 -1.72 -12.23
C LEU A 100 -3.51 -1.99 -13.19
N PHE A 101 -4.69 -1.46 -12.88
CA PHE A 101 -5.90 -1.61 -13.70
C PHE A 101 -5.94 -0.74 -14.96
N GLU A 102 -5.04 0.24 -15.09
CA GLU A 102 -4.81 0.92 -16.37
C GLU A 102 -4.42 -0.05 -17.48
N THR A 103 -3.64 -1.08 -17.12
CA THR A 103 -2.98 -1.97 -18.09
C THR A 103 -3.55 -3.38 -18.12
N GLU A 104 -4.39 -3.74 -17.15
CA GLU A 104 -4.89 -5.10 -17.00
C GLU A 104 -6.35 -5.12 -16.54
N GLU A 105 -7.10 -6.11 -17.03
CA GLU A 105 -8.45 -6.36 -16.55
C GLU A 105 -8.45 -6.81 -15.09
N VAL A 106 -9.26 -6.13 -14.28
CA VAL A 106 -9.44 -6.40 -12.84
C VAL A 106 -9.72 -7.88 -12.55
N CYS A 107 -10.45 -8.57 -13.43
CA CYS A 107 -10.88 -9.95 -13.27
C CYS A 107 -9.72 -10.97 -13.29
N LYS A 108 -8.54 -10.59 -13.79
CA LYS A 108 -7.37 -11.48 -13.88
C LYS A 108 -6.65 -11.67 -12.54
N PHE A 109 -7.08 -10.98 -11.48
CA PHE A 109 -6.40 -10.98 -10.20
C PHE A 109 -7.35 -11.25 -9.03
N SER A 110 -6.85 -12.01 -8.06
CA SER A 110 -7.47 -12.07 -6.73
C SER A 110 -7.13 -10.79 -5.95
N ILE A 111 -7.95 -9.75 -6.13
CA ILE A 111 -7.74 -8.45 -5.47
C ILE A 111 -7.77 -8.55 -3.94
N SER A 112 -8.60 -9.44 -3.41
CA SER A 112 -8.62 -9.71 -1.96
C SER A 112 -7.27 -10.23 -1.47
N LYS A 113 -6.60 -11.12 -2.21
CA LYS A 113 -5.25 -11.58 -1.87
C LYS A 113 -4.23 -10.45 -1.95
N LEU A 114 -4.29 -9.61 -2.99
CA LEU A 114 -3.39 -8.46 -3.12
C LEU A 114 -3.52 -7.50 -1.94
N ILE A 115 -4.75 -7.15 -1.55
CA ILE A 115 -5.01 -6.26 -0.41
C ILE A 115 -4.54 -6.92 0.90
N LEU A 116 -4.87 -8.19 1.11
CA LEU A 116 -4.51 -8.94 2.32
C LEU A 116 -2.99 -9.01 2.52
N TYR A 117 -2.26 -9.46 1.50
CA TYR A 117 -0.80 -9.61 1.61
C TYR A 117 -0.09 -8.26 1.62
N SER A 118 -0.56 -7.27 0.86
CA SER A 118 0.06 -5.93 0.88
C SER A 118 -0.07 -5.30 2.28
N THR A 119 -1.24 -5.47 2.91
CA THR A 119 -1.46 -5.05 4.30
C THR A 119 -0.56 -5.79 5.27
N SER A 120 -0.41 -7.11 5.08
CA SER A 120 0.44 -7.94 5.95
C SER A 120 1.92 -7.55 5.83
N HIS A 121 2.40 -7.26 4.62
CA HIS A 121 3.74 -6.73 4.39
C HIS A 121 3.95 -5.36 5.05
N TRP A 122 2.97 -4.47 4.96
CA TRP A 122 3.02 -3.16 5.60
C TRP A 122 3.02 -3.26 7.13
N SER A 123 2.14 -4.08 7.69
CA SER A 123 2.10 -4.40 9.12
C SER A 123 3.43 -4.94 9.63
N SER A 124 4.10 -5.80 8.85
CA SER A 124 5.44 -6.32 9.15
C SER A 124 6.49 -5.21 9.17
N ILE A 125 6.50 -4.32 8.17
CA ILE A 125 7.40 -3.14 8.14
C ILE A 125 7.19 -2.24 9.36
N LYS A 126 5.94 -2.13 9.83
CA LYS A 126 5.55 -1.31 10.98
C LYS A 126 5.64 -2.05 12.33
N ASN A 127 6.07 -3.32 12.35
CA ASN A 127 6.11 -4.19 13.53
C ASN A 127 4.77 -4.25 14.29
N PHE A 128 3.65 -4.32 13.58
CA PHE A 128 2.33 -4.45 14.19
C PHE A 128 2.18 -5.82 14.86
N SER A 129 1.53 -5.84 16.04
CA SER A 129 1.06 -7.09 16.63
C SER A 129 0.02 -7.76 15.73
N GLU A 130 -0.19 -9.06 15.91
CA GLU A 130 -1.20 -9.82 15.15
C GLU A 130 -2.59 -9.18 15.24
N ARG A 131 -3.00 -8.78 16.44
CA ARG A 131 -4.28 -8.08 16.67
C ARG A 131 -4.35 -6.77 15.87
N LYS A 132 -3.26 -6.00 15.82
CA LYS A 132 -3.20 -4.73 15.07
C LYS A 132 -3.19 -4.98 13.56
N ASN A 133 -2.53 -6.03 13.08
CA ASN A 133 -2.57 -6.45 11.68
C ASN A 133 -3.99 -6.86 11.25
N GLN A 134 -4.67 -7.70 12.03
CA GLN A 134 -6.05 -8.11 11.75
C GLN A 134 -7.02 -6.92 11.75
N PHE A 135 -6.82 -5.97 12.67
CA PHE A 135 -7.58 -4.73 12.69
C PHE A 135 -7.34 -3.92 11.41
N ALA A 136 -6.08 -3.72 11.01
CA ALA A 136 -5.72 -3.02 9.79
C ALA A 136 -6.33 -3.68 8.55
N ILE A 137 -6.23 -5.00 8.41
CA ILE A 137 -6.84 -5.76 7.31
C ILE A 137 -8.35 -5.48 7.25
N LYS A 138 -9.06 -5.60 8.38
CA LYS A 138 -10.51 -5.35 8.44
C LYS A 138 -10.86 -3.93 8.01
N GLU A 139 -10.14 -2.93 8.50
CA GLU A 139 -10.40 -1.53 8.15
C GLU A 139 -10.10 -1.25 6.67
N ILE A 140 -9.01 -1.77 6.12
CA ILE A 140 -8.67 -1.59 4.70
C ILE A 140 -9.74 -2.25 3.81
N PHE A 141 -10.22 -3.45 4.16
CA PHE A 141 -11.31 -4.08 3.42
C PHE A 141 -12.62 -3.29 3.49
N LYS A 142 -12.93 -2.62 4.60
CA LYS A 142 -14.09 -1.71 4.68
C LYS A 142 -13.95 -0.53 3.72
N ILE A 143 -12.74 0.06 3.62
CA ILE A 143 -12.49 1.17 2.69
C ILE A 143 -12.59 0.64 1.24
N TRP A 144 -12.03 -0.53 0.97
CA TRP A 144 -12.14 -1.20 -0.33
C TRP A 144 -13.60 -1.40 -0.74
N GLN A 145 -14.45 -1.96 0.13
CA GLN A 145 -15.87 -2.18 -0.18
C GLN A 145 -16.55 -0.87 -0.58
N LYS A 146 -16.28 0.22 0.13
CA LYS A 146 -16.84 1.55 -0.15
C LYS A 146 -16.32 2.16 -1.45
N LYS A 147 -15.06 1.93 -1.81
CA LYS A 147 -14.38 2.62 -2.92
C LYS A 147 -14.06 1.73 -4.13
N SER A 148 -14.37 0.44 -4.09
CA SER A 148 -13.96 -0.55 -5.10
C SER A 148 -14.40 -0.18 -6.52
N LYS A 149 -15.61 0.37 -6.68
CA LYS A 149 -16.09 0.85 -7.99
C LYS A 149 -15.19 1.95 -8.55
N LEU A 150 -14.84 2.94 -7.73
CA LEU A 150 -13.95 4.04 -8.09
C LEU A 150 -12.57 3.53 -8.51
N ILE A 151 -12.03 2.56 -7.75
CA ILE A 151 -10.69 2.04 -7.98
C ILE A 151 -10.64 1.19 -9.26
N ARG A 152 -11.70 0.43 -9.53
CA ARG A 152 -11.81 -0.43 -10.72
C ARG A 152 -12.09 0.34 -12.00
N LEU A 153 -12.77 1.48 -11.91
CA LEU A 153 -13.01 2.39 -13.03
C LEU A 153 -11.73 3.18 -13.27
N TYR A 154 -10.87 2.72 -14.17
CA TYR A 154 -9.72 3.50 -14.60
C TYR A 154 -10.19 4.77 -15.32
N SER A 155 -10.09 5.93 -14.67
CA SER A 155 -10.30 7.24 -15.28
C SER A 155 -9.43 8.29 -14.58
N LYS A 156 -9.19 9.41 -15.26
CA LYS A 156 -8.47 10.55 -14.66
C LYS A 156 -9.23 11.11 -13.45
N GLU A 157 -10.56 11.14 -13.54
CA GLU A 157 -11.44 11.63 -12.46
C GLU A 157 -11.34 10.73 -11.23
N SER A 158 -11.42 9.41 -11.40
CA SER A 158 -11.33 8.48 -10.27
C SER A 158 -9.96 8.51 -9.59
N LYS A 159 -8.88 8.74 -10.36
CA LYS A 159 -7.56 9.00 -9.80
C LYS A 159 -7.52 10.29 -8.96
N ILE A 160 -8.13 11.36 -9.45
CA ILE A 160 -8.20 12.65 -8.72
C ILE A 160 -9.00 12.47 -7.43
N ASP A 161 -10.13 11.78 -7.47
CA ASP A 161 -10.95 11.50 -6.28
C ASP A 161 -10.16 10.71 -5.23
N LEU A 162 -9.40 9.68 -5.65
CA LEU A 162 -8.52 8.93 -4.76
C LEU A 162 -7.40 9.79 -4.15
N ILE A 163 -6.84 10.75 -4.91
CA ILE A 163 -5.84 11.71 -4.39
C ILE A 163 -6.48 12.64 -3.35
N ILE A 164 -7.70 13.13 -3.60
CA ILE A 164 -8.44 13.97 -2.66
C ILE A 164 -8.79 13.19 -1.39
N ASP A 165 -9.22 11.94 -1.52
CA ASP A 165 -9.46 11.07 -0.37
C ASP A 165 -8.18 10.85 0.44
N LEU A 166 -7.04 10.61 -0.22
CA LEU A 166 -5.75 10.44 0.44
C LEU A 166 -5.38 11.71 1.20
N TYR A 167 -5.51 12.88 0.56
CA TYR A 167 -5.30 14.18 1.22
C TYR A 167 -6.18 14.34 2.48
N ARG A 168 -7.47 14.01 2.38
CA ARG A 168 -8.42 14.09 3.50
C ARG A 168 -8.07 13.12 4.64
N SER A 169 -7.48 11.97 4.33
CA SER A 169 -7.12 10.98 5.37
C SER A 169 -6.06 11.47 6.35
N PHE A 170 -5.32 12.53 6.01
CA PHE A 170 -4.31 13.13 6.88
C PHE A 170 -4.89 14.07 7.94
N GLU A 171 -6.19 14.34 7.93
CA GLU A 171 -6.90 15.23 8.87
C GLU A 171 -6.10 16.51 9.21
N LEU A 172 -5.58 17.20 8.19
CA LEU A 172 -4.61 18.28 8.40
C LEU A 172 -5.18 19.52 9.11
N GLY A 173 -6.50 19.66 9.23
CA GLY A 173 -7.16 20.80 9.89
C GLY A 173 -6.88 22.15 9.22
N ILE A 174 -6.46 22.14 7.94
CA ILE A 174 -6.10 23.33 7.17
C ILE A 174 -7.33 23.80 6.38
N SER A 175 -7.76 25.04 6.62
CA SER A 175 -8.83 25.72 5.87
C SER A 175 -8.30 26.66 4.78
N ASP A 176 -7.01 26.95 4.78
CA ASP A 176 -6.35 27.80 3.79
C ASP A 176 -6.35 27.14 2.40
N LYS A 177 -6.98 27.82 1.44
CA LYS A 177 -7.19 27.30 0.08
C LYS A 177 -5.90 27.15 -0.72
N GLU A 178 -4.93 28.05 -0.54
CA GLU A 178 -3.66 28.00 -1.26
C GLU A 178 -2.83 26.82 -0.75
N ILE A 179 -2.75 26.67 0.58
CA ILE A 179 -2.05 25.54 1.21
C ILE A 179 -2.71 24.20 0.84
N ILE A 180 -4.04 24.13 0.76
CA ILE A 180 -4.75 22.92 0.29
C ILE A 180 -4.35 22.58 -1.15
N LYS A 181 -4.34 23.58 -2.05
CA LYS A 181 -3.97 23.39 -3.45
C LYS A 181 -2.54 22.91 -3.60
N ASP A 182 -1.60 23.52 -2.89
CA ASP A 182 -0.18 23.14 -2.95
C ASP A 182 0.05 21.72 -2.42
N ASN A 183 -0.63 21.34 -1.34
CA ASN A 183 -0.56 19.98 -0.81
C ASN A 183 -1.14 18.96 -1.79
N LEU A 184 -2.27 19.25 -2.42
CA LEU A 184 -2.86 18.39 -3.45
C LEU A 184 -1.94 18.27 -4.66
N ALA A 185 -1.36 19.37 -5.15
CA ALA A 185 -0.42 19.36 -6.27
C ALA A 185 0.81 18.49 -5.98
N ASN A 186 1.40 18.66 -4.80
CA ASN A 186 2.54 17.84 -4.35
C ASN A 186 2.15 16.36 -4.21
N LEU A 187 0.97 16.06 -3.66
CA LEU A 187 0.49 14.68 -3.57
C LEU A 187 0.26 14.07 -4.96
N SER A 188 -0.36 14.82 -5.88
CA SER A 188 -0.53 14.43 -7.28
C SER A 188 0.81 14.18 -7.97
N PHE A 189 1.84 14.98 -7.67
CA PHE A 189 3.19 14.77 -8.16
C PHE A 189 3.78 13.45 -7.64
N SER A 190 3.71 13.18 -6.34
CA SER A 190 4.22 11.94 -5.74
C SER A 190 3.53 10.69 -6.29
N VAL A 191 2.20 10.76 -6.48
CA VAL A 191 1.43 9.70 -7.13
C VAL A 191 1.86 9.53 -8.58
N SER A 192 2.09 10.62 -9.32
CA SER A 192 2.52 10.57 -10.71
C SER A 192 3.94 10.02 -10.86
N LYS A 193 4.84 10.36 -9.94
CA LYS A 193 6.19 9.80 -9.87
C LYS A 193 6.15 8.29 -9.66
N SER A 194 5.45 7.83 -8.62
CA SER A 194 5.27 6.40 -8.35
C SER A 194 4.60 5.66 -9.52
N SER A 195 3.63 6.30 -10.20
CA SER A 195 2.99 5.73 -11.40
C SER A 195 3.96 5.58 -12.57
N LYS A 196 4.90 6.52 -12.76
CA LYS A 196 5.94 6.45 -13.81
C LYS A 196 7.02 5.43 -13.48
N GLU A 197 7.36 5.31 -12.20
CA GLU A 197 8.33 4.36 -11.69
C GLU A 197 7.74 2.95 -11.56
N PHE A 198 6.43 2.76 -11.80
CA PHE A 198 5.79 1.45 -11.78
C PHE A 198 6.44 0.49 -12.78
N ARG A 199 7.03 -0.57 -12.23
CA ARG A 199 7.81 -1.60 -12.89
C ARG A 199 6.90 -2.71 -13.46
N PHE A 200 6.50 -2.54 -14.72
CA PHE A 200 5.70 -3.54 -15.44
C PHE A 200 6.41 -4.88 -15.65
N ASP A 201 7.74 -4.93 -15.54
CA ASP A 201 8.47 -6.19 -15.50
C ASP A 201 8.09 -7.04 -14.28
N ALA A 202 7.81 -6.43 -13.12
CA ALA A 202 7.31 -7.16 -11.95
C ALA A 202 5.95 -7.83 -12.24
N LEU A 203 5.06 -7.10 -12.92
CA LEU A 203 3.76 -7.62 -13.35
C LEU A 203 3.90 -8.74 -14.38
N LYS A 204 4.78 -8.56 -15.37
CA LYS A 204 5.06 -9.59 -16.39
C LYS A 204 5.57 -10.87 -15.73
N HIS A 205 6.53 -10.78 -14.81
CA HIS A 205 7.03 -11.92 -14.06
C HIS A 205 5.95 -12.59 -13.24
N PHE A 206 5.12 -11.82 -12.53
CA PHE A 206 3.98 -12.36 -11.78
C PHE A 206 3.03 -13.17 -12.67
N LYS A 207 2.65 -12.64 -13.84
CA LYS A 207 1.78 -13.32 -14.81
C LYS A 207 2.40 -14.60 -15.33
N THR A 208 3.67 -14.56 -15.75
CA THR A 208 4.40 -15.75 -16.20
C THR A 208 4.50 -16.79 -15.10
N THR A 209 4.76 -16.39 -13.86
CA THR A 209 4.81 -17.30 -12.72
C THR A 209 3.46 -17.95 -12.45
N ILE A 210 2.35 -17.21 -12.47
CA ILE A 210 1.02 -17.80 -12.30
C ILE A 210 0.72 -18.78 -13.43
N SER A 211 0.93 -18.39 -14.69
CA SER A 211 0.64 -19.25 -15.85
C SER A 211 1.46 -20.54 -15.87
N ASN A 212 2.66 -20.57 -15.27
CA ASN A 212 3.48 -21.77 -15.18
C ASN A 212 3.06 -22.71 -14.02
N LEU A 213 2.18 -22.26 -13.14
CA LEU A 213 1.75 -22.99 -11.94
C LEU A 213 0.29 -23.45 -12.04
N GLU A 214 -0.43 -23.04 -13.08
CA GLU A 214 -1.75 -23.53 -13.49
C GLU A 214 -1.60 -24.75 -14.42
#